data_AF-A0A6J2XPL1-F1
#
_entry.id   AF-A0A6J2XPL1-F1
#
_cell.length_a   1.000
_cell.length_b   1.000
_cell.length_c   1.000
_cell.angle_alpha   90.00
_cell.angle_beta   90.00
_cell.angle_gamma   90.00
#
_symmetry.space_group_name_H-M   'P 1'
#
loop_
_entity.id
_entity.type
_entity.pdbx_description
1 polymer ?
#
loop_
_entity_poly.entity_id
_entity_poly.type
_entity_poly.pdbx_seq_one_letter_code
_entity_poly.pdbx_strand_id
1 'polypeptide(L)'
;MAVLDVTVPTGYIIQQQDLDAYILSRRVRNLQRAKFQERKVLFYFDYLDSEDICVSFTVERWFPVANMSRYIAARVYDYYAPERFNETLIDALSSYTLDICQVCGSYQCPYCWIYNAAPSLSSPPLVLILSVLLTVVFAQRFEFYA
;
A
#
# COMPACT_ATOMS: atom_id res chain seq x y z
N MET A 1 2.62 -18.06 27.61
CA MET A 1 2.11 -17.43 26.37
C MET A 1 2.83 -16.11 26.15
N ALA A 2 3.37 -15.91 24.95
CA ALA A 2 4.02 -14.65 24.57
C ALA A 2 3.29 -14.04 23.37
N VAL A 3 3.32 -12.72 23.27
CA VAL A 3 2.71 -11.98 22.16
C VAL A 3 3.78 -11.15 21.46
N LEU A 4 3.90 -11.34 20.15
CA LEU A 4 4.64 -10.45 19.27
C LEU A 4 3.64 -9.47 18.64
N ASP A 5 3.81 -8.18 18.93
CA ASP A 5 3.05 -7.09 18.36
C ASP A 5 3.96 -6.31 17.40
N VAL A 6 3.60 -6.34 16.12
CA VAL A 6 4.30 -5.61 15.05
C VAL A 6 3.41 -4.49 14.53
N THR A 7 3.92 -3.27 14.58
CA THR A 7 3.23 -2.09 14.04
C THR A 7 3.25 -2.13 12.51
N VAL A 8 2.06 -2.11 11.91
CA VAL A 8 1.89 -1.99 10.46
C VAL A 8 1.90 -0.52 10.07
N PRO A 9 2.57 -0.15 8.97
CA PRO A 9 2.57 1.24 8.53
C PRO A 9 1.18 1.74 8.07
N THR A 10 0.95 3.05 8.10
CA THR A 10 -0.37 3.64 7.75
C THR A 10 -0.77 3.36 6.29
N GLY A 11 -2.03 3.00 6.07
CA GLY A 11 -2.52 2.67 4.71
C GLY A 11 -2.15 1.27 4.22
N TYR A 12 -1.41 0.50 5.02
CA TYR A 12 -1.20 -0.93 4.80
C TYR A 12 -2.15 -1.76 5.66
N ILE A 13 -2.73 -2.79 5.07
CA ILE A 13 -3.65 -3.73 5.71
C ILE A 13 -3.25 -5.15 5.30
N ILE A 14 -3.45 -6.09 6.22
CA ILE A 14 -3.41 -7.52 5.94
C ILE A 14 -4.79 -8.09 6.20
N GLN A 15 -5.25 -8.98 5.32
CA GLN A 15 -6.53 -9.64 5.52
C GLN A 15 -6.39 -10.71 6.60
N GLN A 16 -7.40 -10.84 7.46
CA GLN A 16 -7.38 -11.87 8.51
C GLN A 16 -7.32 -13.28 7.93
N GLN A 17 -7.89 -13.49 6.73
CA GLN A 17 -7.87 -14.78 6.03
C GLN A 17 -6.45 -15.26 5.70
N ASP A 18 -5.57 -14.34 5.28
CA ASP A 18 -4.17 -14.66 4.97
C ASP A 18 -3.39 -15.05 6.23
N LEU A 19 -3.67 -14.37 7.34
CA LEU A 19 -3.12 -14.71 8.66
C LEU A 19 -3.60 -16.09 9.13
N ASP A 20 -4.88 -16.38 8.97
CA ASP A 20 -5.47 -17.68 9.34
C ASP A 20 -4.85 -18.81 8.50
N ALA A 21 -4.71 -18.60 7.18
CA ALA A 21 -4.03 -19.52 6.28
C ALA A 21 -2.54 -19.73 6.66
N TYR A 22 -1.86 -18.67 7.08
CA TYR A 22 -0.47 -18.74 7.54
C TYR A 22 -0.32 -19.60 8.80
N ILE A 23 -1.22 -19.49 9.77
CA ILE A 23 -1.22 -20.34 10.98
C ILE A 23 -1.49 -21.80 10.61
N LEU A 24 -2.48 -22.04 9.73
CA LEU A 24 -2.84 -23.39 9.26
C LEU A 24 -1.69 -24.07 8.51
N SER A 25 -0.80 -23.30 7.88
CA SER A 25 0.39 -23.82 7.23
C SER A 25 1.40 -24.47 8.18
N ARG A 26 1.30 -24.18 9.50
CA ARG A 26 2.18 -24.70 10.58
C ARG A 26 3.69 -24.58 10.29
N ARG A 27 4.08 -23.59 9.48
CA ARG A 27 5.49 -23.30 9.16
C ARG A 27 6.25 -22.75 10.36
N VAL A 28 5.57 -22.00 11.22
CA VAL A 28 6.14 -21.40 12.42
C VAL A 28 5.82 -22.27 13.62
N ARG A 29 6.84 -22.57 14.42
CA ARG A 29 6.70 -23.32 15.68
C ARG A 29 5.95 -22.51 16.72
N ASN A 30 5.17 -23.19 17.54
CA ASN A 30 4.47 -22.63 18.71
C ASN A 30 3.50 -21.47 18.41
N LEU A 31 3.24 -21.17 17.14
CA LEU A 31 2.29 -20.12 16.73
C LEU A 31 0.86 -20.66 16.83
N GLN A 32 0.07 -20.11 17.75
CA GLN A 32 -1.31 -20.54 17.96
C GLN A 32 -2.32 -19.66 17.22
N ARG A 33 -2.08 -18.35 17.20
CA ARG A 33 -3.02 -17.38 16.63
C ARG A 33 -2.28 -16.18 16.07
N ALA A 34 -2.81 -15.58 15.02
CA ALA A 34 -2.41 -14.30 14.50
C ALA A 34 -3.66 -13.44 14.30
N LYS A 35 -3.60 -12.15 14.64
CA LYS A 35 -4.74 -11.25 14.51
C LYS A 35 -4.27 -9.89 14.01
N PHE A 36 -4.96 -9.36 13.03
CA PHE A 36 -4.82 -7.96 12.67
C PHE A 36 -5.81 -7.10 13.47
N GLN A 37 -5.30 -6.11 14.20
CA GLN A 37 -6.13 -5.18 14.97
C GLN A 37 -5.60 -3.76 14.79
N GLU A 38 -6.48 -2.86 14.36
CA GLU A 38 -6.19 -1.44 14.11
C GLU A 38 -5.05 -1.23 13.09
N ARG A 39 -3.81 -1.14 13.58
CA ARG A 39 -2.58 -1.00 12.75
C ARG A 39 -1.47 -1.90 13.27
N LYS A 40 -1.84 -3.04 13.85
CA LYS A 40 -0.92 -3.97 14.51
C LYS A 40 -1.26 -5.39 14.12
N VAL A 41 -0.22 -6.18 13.88
CA VAL A 41 -0.35 -7.63 13.74
C VAL A 41 0.15 -8.26 15.03
N LEU A 42 -0.75 -9.00 15.67
CA LEU A 42 -0.50 -9.68 16.94
C LEU A 42 -0.33 -11.17 16.65
N PHE A 43 0.85 -11.72 16.92
CA PHE A 43 1.14 -13.15 16.88
C PHE A 43 1.20 -13.70 18.30
N TYR A 44 0.39 -14.71 18.57
CA TYR A 44 0.29 -15.39 19.87
C TYR A 44 1.07 -16.70 19.81
N PHE A 45 2.09 -16.78 20.67
CA PHE A 45 2.89 -17.98 20.86
C PHE A 45 2.53 -18.65 22.17
N ASP A 46 2.52 -19.97 22.17
CA ASP A 46 2.33 -20.76 23.39
C ASP A 46 3.50 -20.53 24.36
N TYR A 47 4.72 -20.72 23.83
CA TYR A 47 5.98 -20.46 24.50
C TYR A 47 7.05 -20.04 23.47
N LEU A 48 8.07 -19.34 23.95
CA LEU A 48 9.28 -19.00 23.20
C LEU A 48 10.43 -19.85 23.73
N ASP A 49 11.20 -20.42 22.81
CA ASP A 49 12.35 -21.27 23.11
C ASP A 49 13.66 -20.49 23.08
N SER A 50 14.77 -21.16 23.37
CA SER A 50 16.13 -20.63 23.19
C SER A 50 16.56 -20.51 21.71
N GLU A 51 15.80 -21.10 20.80
CA GLU A 51 16.05 -21.02 19.36
C GLU A 51 15.19 -19.94 18.71
N ASP A 52 15.76 -19.27 17.71
CA ASP A 52 15.05 -18.21 16.98
C ASP A 52 13.82 -18.75 16.24
N ILE A 53 12.73 -17.98 16.32
CA ILE A 53 11.47 -18.24 15.62
C ILE A 53 11.24 -17.10 14.63
N CYS A 54 11.30 -17.41 13.33
CA CYS A 54 11.10 -16.43 12.27
C CYS A 54 9.64 -16.41 11.81
N VAL A 55 9.04 -15.22 11.75
CA VAL A 55 7.70 -14.99 11.20
C VAL A 55 7.81 -14.12 9.95
N SER A 56 7.15 -14.55 8.88
CA SER A 56 7.11 -13.85 7.60
C SER A 56 5.65 -13.61 7.20
N PHE A 57 5.27 -12.34 7.06
CA PHE A 57 3.95 -11.96 6.61
C PHE A 57 4.04 -10.78 5.64
N THR A 58 3.08 -10.69 4.74
CA THR A 58 3.00 -9.65 3.72
C THR A 58 1.83 -8.73 4.04
N VAL A 59 2.07 -7.42 4.03
CA VAL A 59 1.02 -6.41 4.16
C VAL A 59 0.81 -5.74 2.82
N GLU A 60 -0.44 -5.49 2.46
CA GLU A 60 -0.80 -4.88 1.19
C GLU A 60 -1.17 -3.42 1.38
N ARG A 61 -0.89 -2.60 0.36
CA ARG A 61 -1.26 -1.19 0.37
C ARG A 61 -2.73 -1.04 -0.04
N TRP A 62 -3.54 -0.53 0.88
CA TRP A 62 -4.96 -0.24 0.66
C TRP A 62 -5.25 1.24 0.44
N PHE A 63 -4.48 2.12 1.10
CA PHE A 63 -4.64 3.56 0.97
C PHE A 63 -3.34 4.24 0.56
N PRO A 64 -3.39 5.27 -0.31
CA PRO A 64 -2.21 5.97 -0.75
C PRO A 64 -1.76 6.99 0.31
N VAL A 65 -0.87 6.56 1.21
CA VAL A 65 -0.27 7.42 2.23
C VAL A 65 1.21 7.66 1.91
N ALA A 66 1.61 8.94 1.82
CA ALA A 66 3.00 9.36 1.65
C ALA A 66 3.61 9.82 2.98
N ASN A 67 4.92 10.04 3.01
CA ASN A 67 5.68 10.54 4.17
C ASN A 67 5.39 9.75 5.46
N MET A 68 5.59 8.44 5.36
CA MET A 68 5.35 7.50 6.44
C MET A 68 6.42 7.62 7.55
N SER A 69 6.18 7.05 8.73
CA SER A 69 7.27 6.91 9.72
C SER A 69 8.33 5.94 9.20
N ARG A 70 9.61 6.33 9.25
CA ARG A 70 10.74 5.47 8.90
C ARG A 70 10.88 4.30 9.87
N TYR A 71 10.69 4.53 11.17
CA TYR A 71 10.83 3.51 12.19
C TYR A 71 9.45 3.02 12.64
N ILE A 72 9.28 1.70 12.64
CA ILE A 72 8.09 1.03 13.18
C ILE A 72 8.50 0.16 14.37
N ALA A 73 7.65 0.12 15.39
CA ALA A 73 7.93 -0.67 16.58
C ALA A 73 7.45 -2.12 16.42
N ALA A 74 8.32 -3.05 16.79
CA ALA A 74 8.00 -4.43 17.05
C ALA A 74 8.30 -4.73 18.53
N ARG A 75 7.30 -5.21 19.27
CA ARG A 75 7.44 -5.51 20.68
C ARG A 75 7.03 -6.95 20.97
N VAL A 76 7.82 -7.63 21.78
CA VAL A 76 7.49 -8.96 22.30
C VAL A 76 7.27 -8.82 23.80
N TYR A 77 6.14 -9.32 24.30
CA TYR A 77 5.79 -9.23 25.71
C TYR A 77 5.09 -10.50 26.20
N ASP A 78 5.16 -10.76 27.50
CA ASP A 78 4.40 -11.83 28.12
C ASP A 78 2.91 -11.45 28.18
N TYR A 79 2.04 -12.38 27.80
CA TYR A 79 0.59 -12.16 27.82
C TYR A 79 0.04 -11.90 29.22
N TYR A 80 0.62 -12.52 30.26
CA TYR A 80 0.14 -12.41 31.65
C TYR A 80 0.83 -11.30 32.44
N ALA A 81 2.02 -10.86 31.99
CA ALA A 81 2.85 -9.86 32.65
C ALA A 81 3.46 -8.89 31.60
N PRO A 82 2.64 -7.99 31.02
CA PRO A 82 3.05 -7.14 29.90
C PRO A 82 4.16 -6.14 30.22
N GLU A 83 4.43 -5.87 31.51
CA GLU A 83 5.58 -5.11 31.97
C GLU A 83 6.92 -5.76 31.60
N ARG A 84 6.93 -7.08 31.37
CA ARG A 84 8.09 -7.81 30.85
C ARG A 84 8.04 -7.84 29.33
N PHE A 85 8.57 -6.78 28.72
CA PHE A 85 8.61 -6.64 27.27
C PHE A 85 10.02 -6.32 26.75
N ASN A 86 10.23 -6.61 25.47
CA ASN A 86 11.36 -6.13 24.69
C ASN A 86 10.83 -5.49 23.42
N GLU A 87 11.24 -4.26 23.14
CA GLU A 87 10.81 -3.48 21.98
C GLU A 87 12.00 -3.14 21.09
N THR A 88 11.84 -3.35 19.79
CA THR A 88 12.82 -3.02 18.76
C THR A 88 12.17 -2.15 17.70
N LEU A 89 12.95 -1.22 17.17
CA LEU A 89 12.54 -0.38 16.06
C LEU A 89 13.09 -0.99 14.76
N ILE A 90 12.18 -1.27 13.82
CA ILE A 90 12.51 -1.80 12.50
C ILE A 90 12.52 -0.64 11.50
N ASP A 91 13.53 -0.62 10.64
CA ASP A 91 13.69 0.39 9.59
C ASP A 91 12.85 0.04 8.36
N ALA A 92 11.83 0.84 8.07
CA ALA A 92 10.90 0.72 6.95
C ALA A 92 11.24 1.73 5.83
N LEU A 93 12.53 1.82 5.47
CA LEU A 93 13.06 2.72 4.44
C LEU A 93 12.26 2.69 3.12
N SER A 94 11.91 1.49 2.63
CA SER A 94 11.20 1.32 1.37
C SER A 94 9.82 1.99 1.36
N SER A 95 9.13 1.98 2.50
CA SER A 95 7.84 2.65 2.67
C SER A 95 7.99 4.15 2.96
N TYR A 96 9.11 4.54 3.58
CA TYR A 96 9.43 5.93 3.94
C TYR A 96 9.77 6.80 2.72
N THR A 97 10.55 6.29 1.78
CA THR A 97 11.06 7.05 0.62
C THR A 97 10.02 7.34 -0.46
N LEU A 98 8.78 6.89 -0.26
CA LEU A 98 7.72 7.02 -1.25
C LEU A 98 7.00 8.37 -1.15
N ASP A 99 7.02 9.10 -2.25
CA ASP A 99 6.29 10.36 -2.41
C ASP A 99 4.84 10.15 -2.86
N ILE A 100 3.99 11.16 -2.64
CA ILE A 100 2.56 11.10 -3.00
C ILE A 100 2.34 10.71 -4.47
N CYS A 101 3.22 11.13 -5.38
CA CYS A 101 3.12 10.79 -6.79
C CYS A 101 3.39 9.31 -7.07
N GLN A 102 4.35 8.70 -6.36
CA GLN A 102 4.67 7.28 -6.51
C GLN A 102 3.62 6.39 -5.84
N VAL A 103 3.03 6.87 -4.75
CA VAL A 103 2.02 6.12 -4.01
C VAL A 103 0.67 6.13 -4.72
N CYS A 104 0.24 7.29 -5.21
CA CYS A 104 -1.04 7.47 -5.90
C CYS A 104 -0.98 6.95 -7.35
N GLY A 105 0.16 7.09 -8.04
CA GLY A 105 0.46 6.38 -9.28
C GLY A 105 -0.44 6.67 -10.47
N SER A 106 -1.17 7.79 -10.45
CA SER A 106 -2.21 8.09 -11.43
C SER A 106 -2.21 9.56 -11.87
N TYR A 107 -2.86 9.84 -13.00
CA TYR A 107 -3.06 11.21 -13.48
C TYR A 107 -4.12 11.97 -12.68
N GLN A 108 -4.96 11.27 -11.91
CA GLN A 108 -5.93 11.91 -11.00
C GLN A 108 -5.26 12.56 -9.78
N CYS A 109 -3.97 12.31 -9.54
CA CYS A 109 -3.24 12.87 -8.41
C CYS A 109 -2.83 14.33 -8.72
N PRO A 110 -3.36 15.33 -7.98
CA PRO A 110 -2.99 16.72 -8.19
C PRO A 110 -1.51 16.92 -7.84
N TYR A 111 -0.85 17.87 -8.50
CA TYR A 111 0.57 18.25 -8.30
C TYR A 111 1.63 17.24 -8.76
N CYS A 112 1.24 16.13 -9.39
CA CYS A 112 2.18 15.16 -9.94
C CYS A 112 2.48 15.42 -11.41
N TRP A 113 3.58 16.14 -11.67
CA TRP A 113 3.99 16.54 -13.03
C TRP A 113 4.30 15.35 -13.94
N ILE A 114 4.83 14.25 -13.41
CA ILE A 114 5.18 13.06 -14.22
C ILE A 114 3.95 12.44 -14.89
N TYR A 115 2.80 12.43 -14.20
CA TYR A 115 1.55 11.87 -14.72
C TYR A 115 0.67 12.89 -15.47
N ASN A 116 0.86 14.18 -15.20
CA ASN A 116 0.10 15.27 -15.83
C ASN A 116 0.87 15.99 -16.95
N ALA A 117 2.09 15.55 -17.27
CA ALA A 117 2.86 16.09 -18.38
C ALA A 117 2.20 15.69 -19.70
N ALA A 118 1.43 16.61 -20.29
CA ALA A 118 1.02 16.51 -21.68
C ALA A 118 2.13 17.10 -22.57
N PRO A 119 2.58 16.40 -23.61
CA PRO A 119 3.42 17.04 -24.61
C PRO A 119 2.62 18.18 -25.25
N SER A 120 3.19 19.38 -25.30
CA SER A 120 2.60 20.49 -26.04
C SER A 120 2.64 20.14 -27.53
N LEU A 121 1.57 19.58 -28.06
CA LEU A 121 1.44 19.29 -29.47
C LEU A 121 1.20 20.62 -30.21
N SER A 122 2.27 21.24 -30.69
CA SER A 122 2.21 22.43 -31.53
C SER A 122 1.67 22.03 -32.90
N SER A 123 0.35 21.97 -33.05
CA SER A 123 -0.27 21.75 -34.36
C SER A 123 -0.14 23.02 -35.22
N PRO A 124 0.24 22.91 -36.49
CA PRO A 124 0.22 24.06 -37.38
C PRO A 124 -1.23 24.56 -37.53
N PRO A 125 -1.48 25.87 -37.51
CA PRO A 125 -2.83 26.45 -37.53
C PRO A 125 -3.63 26.02 -38.77
N LEU A 126 -2.94 25.69 -39.87
CA LEU A 126 -3.52 25.18 -41.11
C LEU A 126 -4.26 23.85 -40.92
N VAL A 127 -3.75 22.94 -40.09
CA VAL A 127 -4.39 21.64 -39.81
C VAL A 127 -5.65 21.83 -38.97
N LEU A 128 -5.63 22.76 -38.02
CA LEU A 128 -6.82 23.12 -37.24
C LEU A 128 -7.91 23.69 -38.14
N ILE A 129 -7.57 24.65 -39.01
CA ILE A 129 -8.51 25.25 -39.97
C ILE A 129 -9.10 24.18 -40.91
N LEU A 130 -8.27 23.28 -41.45
CA LEU A 130 -8.71 22.18 -42.31
C LEU A 130 -9.66 21.22 -41.59
N SER A 131 -9.37 20.86 -40.33
CA SER A 131 -10.24 20.00 -39.53
C SER A 131 -11.62 20.63 -39.27
N VAL A 132 -11.66 21.93 -38.95
CA VAL A 132 -12.91 22.66 -38.75
C VAL A 132 -13.71 22.76 -40.05
N LEU A 133 -13.06 23.12 -41.17
CA LEU A 133 -13.72 23.18 -42.48
C LEU A 133 -14.29 21.82 -42.89
N LEU A 134 -13.54 20.73 -42.68
CA LEU A 134 -14.04 19.37 -42.94
C LEU A 134 -15.28 19.05 -42.09
N THR A 135 -15.27 19.34 -40.79
CA THR A 135 -16.45 19.10 -39.93
C THR A 135 -17.67 19.91 -40.36
N VAL A 136 -17.50 21.17 -40.77
CA VAL A 136 -18.60 22.03 -41.25
C VAL A 136 -19.16 21.50 -42.58
N VAL A 137 -18.31 21.11 -43.52
CA VAL A 137 -18.73 20.54 -44.81
C VAL A 137 -19.46 19.21 -44.60
N PHE A 138 -19.00 18.35 -43.69
CA PHE A 138 -19.68 17.11 -43.33
C PHE A 138 -21.04 17.37 -42.64
N ALA A 139 -21.14 18.37 -41.77
CA ALA A 139 -22.41 18.75 -41.13
C ALA A 139 -23.43 19.28 -42.15
N GLN A 140 -23.00 20.17 -43.05
CA GLN A 140 -23.87 20.71 -44.11
C GLN A 140 -24.34 19.63 -45.10
N ARG A 141 -23.48 18.64 -45.39
CA ARG A 141 -23.86 17.48 -46.21
C ARG A 141 -24.89 16.58 -45.51
N PHE A 142 -24.88 16.50 -44.18
CA PHE A 142 -25.83 15.69 -43.42
C PHE A 142 -27.21 16.36 -43.32
N GLU A 143 -27.27 17.68 -43.14
CA GLU A 143 -28.54 18.44 -43.15
C GLU A 143 -29.24 18.42 -44.52
N PHE A 144 -28.50 18.25 -45.62
CA PHE A 144 -29.08 18.20 -46.96
C PHE A 144 -29.63 16.80 -47.37
N TYR A 145 -29.43 15.77 -46.54
CA TYR A 145 -29.84 14.39 -46.84
C TYR A 145 -30.94 13.85 -45.89
N ALA A 146 -31.52 14.73 -45.05
CA ALA A 146 -32.71 14.48 -44.22
C ALA A 146 -33.89 15.29 -44.77
#